data_AF-X1CS19-F1
#
_entry.id   AF-X1CS19-F1
#
_cell.length_a   1.000
_cell.length_b   1.000
_cell.length_c   1.000
_cell.angle_alpha   90.00
_cell.angle_beta   90.00
_cell.angle_gamma   90.00
#
_symmetry.space_group_name_H-M   'P 1'
#
loop_
_entity.id
_entity.type
_entity.pdbx_description
1 polymer ?
#
loop_
_entity_poly.entity_id
_entity_poly.type
_entity_poly.pdbx_seq_one_letter_code
_entity_poly.pdbx_strand_id
1 'polypeptide(L)'
;MNSTNLRGYDTIYSLSASFTEKLQKMGYTNAQTMLGATSKRPAKVSNKYDIVFVGNNRGPKGRYGRAVIKYLKSLGKLPYRIGIWGANWKGHIPASWYGGRYHPYPKLNQLYGSSKICLQDHRPAMAKEGFVSVKIFDILASGSLAT
;
A
#
# COMPACT_ATOMS: atom_id res chain seq x y z
N MET A 1 -26.44 -1.83 -20.43
CA MET A 1 -25.05 -1.36 -20.16
C MET A 1 -24.16 -2.00 -21.19
N ASN A 2 -23.61 -1.23 -22.13
CA ASN A 2 -22.60 -1.71 -23.08
C ASN A 2 -21.37 -2.11 -22.29
N SER A 3 -21.23 -3.40 -21.96
CA SER A 3 -20.04 -3.92 -21.31
C SER A 3 -18.91 -3.90 -22.34
N THR A 4 -18.04 -2.90 -22.23
CA THR A 4 -16.69 -2.92 -22.80
C THR A 4 -15.99 -4.19 -22.32
N ASN A 5 -16.08 -5.23 -23.15
CA ASN A 5 -15.59 -6.57 -22.90
C ASN A 5 -14.06 -6.59 -23.07
N LEU A 6 -13.34 -7.35 -22.23
CA LEU A 6 -11.88 -7.49 -22.33
C LEU A 6 -11.44 -8.35 -23.55
N ARG A 7 -12.38 -8.97 -24.28
CA ARG A 7 -12.10 -9.83 -25.45
C ARG A 7 -11.37 -9.16 -26.61
N GLY A 8 -11.35 -7.83 -26.68
CA GLY A 8 -10.66 -7.09 -27.75
C GLY A 8 -9.15 -6.92 -27.55
N TYR A 9 -8.57 -7.36 -26.43
CA TYR A 9 -7.14 -7.23 -26.14
C TYR A 9 -6.41 -8.54 -26.46
N ASP A 10 -5.19 -8.44 -27.01
CA ASP A 10 -4.34 -9.61 -27.29
C ASP A 10 -3.81 -10.28 -26.02
N THR A 11 -3.57 -9.51 -24.97
CA THR A 11 -3.13 -10.01 -23.66
C THR A 11 -3.73 -9.18 -22.54
N ILE A 12 -4.12 -9.85 -21.46
CA ILE A 12 -4.68 -9.22 -20.25
C ILE A 12 -3.72 -9.48 -19.10
N TYR A 13 -3.24 -8.42 -18.43
CA TYR A 13 -2.38 -8.57 -17.27
C TYR A 13 -3.14 -8.30 -15.96
N SER A 14 -2.98 -9.19 -14.99
CA SER A 14 -3.51 -9.06 -13.63
C SER A 14 -2.37 -9.11 -12.61
N LEU A 15 -2.44 -8.25 -11.60
CA LEU A 15 -1.49 -8.24 -10.48
C LEU A 15 -1.77 -9.32 -9.42
N SER A 16 -2.78 -10.17 -9.64
CA SER A 16 -3.16 -11.25 -8.74
C SER A 16 -3.23 -12.56 -9.51
N ALA A 17 -2.48 -13.56 -9.03
CA ALA A 17 -2.51 -14.90 -9.60
C ALA A 17 -3.89 -15.55 -9.49
N SER A 18 -4.53 -15.48 -8.31
CA SER A 18 -5.87 -16.03 -8.11
C SER A 18 -6.93 -15.32 -8.97
N PHE A 19 -6.75 -14.01 -9.20
CA PHE A 19 -7.66 -13.28 -10.08
C PHE A 19 -7.40 -13.59 -11.55
N THR A 20 -6.15 -13.84 -11.96
CA THR A 20 -5.82 -14.35 -13.29
C THR A 20 -6.53 -15.68 -13.55
N GLU A 21 -6.47 -16.63 -12.63
CA GLU A 21 -7.18 -17.91 -12.74
C GLU A 21 -8.70 -17.70 -12.86
N LYS A 22 -9.25 -16.77 -12.09
CA LYS A 22 -10.67 -16.40 -12.17
C LYS A 22 -11.04 -15.83 -13.53
N LEU A 23 -10.21 -14.95 -14.10
CA LEU A 23 -10.41 -14.41 -15.45
C LEU A 23 -10.36 -15.51 -16.51
N GLN A 24 -9.41 -16.43 -16.41
CA GLN A 24 -9.28 -17.57 -17.32
C GLN A 24 -10.54 -18.46 -17.27
N LYS A 25 -11.06 -18.75 -16.06
CA LYS A 25 -12.33 -19.47 -15.86
C LYS A 25 -13.55 -18.74 -16.44
N MET A 26 -13.49 -17.42 -16.58
CA MET A 26 -14.52 -16.59 -17.22
C MET A 26 -14.38 -16.51 -18.76
N GLY A 27 -13.41 -17.23 -19.34
CA GLY A 27 -13.17 -17.29 -20.79
C GLY A 27 -12.13 -16.29 -21.30
N TYR A 28 -11.42 -15.57 -20.42
CA TYR A 28 -10.30 -14.71 -20.79
C TYR A 28 -8.99 -15.52 -20.75
N THR A 29 -8.82 -16.43 -21.71
CA THR A 29 -7.70 -17.39 -21.74
C THR A 29 -6.33 -16.74 -21.95
N ASN A 30 -6.28 -15.53 -22.51
CA ASN A 30 -5.09 -14.72 -22.69
C ASN A 30 -4.72 -13.85 -21.45
N ALA A 31 -5.37 -14.09 -20.31
CA ALA A 31 -5.00 -13.46 -19.06
C ALA A 31 -3.73 -14.08 -18.46
N GLN A 32 -2.80 -13.22 -18.02
CA GLN A 32 -1.53 -13.58 -17.42
C GLN A 32 -1.29 -12.79 -16.14
N THR A 33 -0.58 -13.41 -15.19
CA THR A 33 -0.16 -12.73 -13.97
C THR A 33 1.08 -11.90 -14.26
N MET A 34 1.02 -10.61 -13.99
CA MET A 34 2.17 -9.70 -14.05
C MET A 34 2.20 -8.88 -12.77
N LEU A 35 3.20 -9.13 -11.94
CA LEU A 35 3.41 -8.37 -10.71
C LEU A 35 3.84 -6.94 -11.01
N GLY A 36 3.59 -6.05 -10.05
CA GLY A 36 4.09 -4.68 -10.13
C GLY A 36 5.61 -4.63 -10.12
N ALA A 37 6.17 -3.56 -10.69
CA ALA A 37 7.59 -3.25 -10.64
C ALA A 37 7.81 -1.88 -10.01
N THR A 38 9.05 -1.61 -9.61
CA THR A 38 9.46 -0.32 -9.06
C THR A 38 10.84 0.09 -9.55
N SER A 39 11.06 1.40 -9.68
CA SER A 39 12.37 2.00 -9.94
C SER A 39 13.07 2.47 -8.65
N LYS A 40 12.48 2.27 -7.47
CA LYS A 40 13.12 2.63 -6.20
C LYS A 40 14.42 1.82 -6.02
N ARG A 41 15.39 2.46 -5.39
CA ARG A 41 16.64 1.83 -4.93
C ARG A 41 16.91 2.23 -3.49
N PRO A 42 17.65 1.40 -2.72
CA PRO A 42 18.00 1.74 -1.35
C PRO A 42 18.72 3.08 -1.28
N ALA A 43 18.38 3.89 -0.28
CA ALA A 43 19.08 5.13 0.01
C ALA A 43 19.95 4.94 1.25
N LYS A 44 21.17 5.50 1.27
CA LYS A 44 21.99 5.56 2.49
C LYS A 44 21.41 6.62 3.42
N VAL A 45 20.65 6.19 4.42
CA VAL A 45 20.00 7.05 5.41
C VAL A 45 20.07 6.41 6.79
N SER A 46 20.12 7.24 7.84
CA SER A 46 20.00 6.78 9.21
C SER A 46 18.54 6.50 9.57
N ASN A 47 18.34 5.63 10.56
CA ASN A 47 17.02 5.26 11.03
C ASN A 47 16.36 6.40 11.83
N LYS A 48 15.23 6.90 11.32
CA LYS A 48 14.43 7.99 11.90
C LYS A 48 13.12 7.50 12.52
N TYR A 49 12.57 6.40 12.02
CA TYR A 49 11.24 5.91 12.40
C TYR A 49 11.29 4.43 12.75
N ASP A 50 10.57 4.03 13.78
CA ASP A 50 10.35 2.61 14.03
C ASP A 50 9.25 2.09 13.09
N ILE A 51 8.22 2.90 12.85
CA ILE A 51 7.05 2.51 12.03
C ILE A 51 6.67 3.67 11.12
N VAL A 52 6.46 3.40 9.83
CA VAL A 52 5.92 4.38 8.89
C VAL A 52 4.69 3.86 8.14
N PHE A 53 3.79 4.76 7.79
CA PHE A 53 2.66 4.49 6.89
C PHE A 53 2.49 5.62 5.89
N VAL A 54 2.35 5.28 4.60
CA VAL A 54 2.09 6.23 3.53
C VAL A 54 0.79 5.86 2.81
N GLY A 55 -0.24 6.67 3.03
CA GLY A 55 -1.52 6.51 2.36
C GLY A 55 -2.59 7.41 2.95
N ASN A 56 -3.53 7.88 2.14
CA ASN A 56 -4.59 8.76 2.61
C ASN A 56 -5.51 8.06 3.62
N ASN A 57 -5.96 8.80 4.64
CA ASN A 57 -7.10 8.42 5.44
C ASN A 57 -8.36 8.54 4.56
N ARG A 58 -9.15 7.46 4.52
CA ARG A 58 -10.37 7.37 3.72
C ARG A 58 -11.62 7.76 4.52
N GLY A 59 -11.44 8.36 5.70
CA GLY A 59 -12.48 8.93 6.56
C GLY A 59 -13.27 7.89 7.36
N PRO A 60 -14.09 8.33 8.34
CA PRO A 60 -15.00 7.46 9.10
C PRO A 60 -16.20 6.96 8.27
N LYS A 61 -16.59 7.70 7.21
CA LYS A 61 -17.66 7.33 6.25
C LYS A 61 -17.15 6.55 5.03
N GLY A 62 -15.83 6.42 4.86
CA GLY A 62 -15.31 5.48 3.87
C GLY A 62 -15.62 4.08 4.36
N ARG A 63 -16.28 3.26 3.55
CA ARG A 63 -16.59 1.85 3.85
C ARG A 63 -15.36 1.02 4.30
N TYR A 64 -14.15 1.57 4.16
CA TYR A 64 -12.86 0.95 4.47
C TYR A 64 -11.88 1.98 5.09
N GLY A 65 -11.96 2.17 6.42
CA GLY A 65 -10.88 2.83 7.16
C GLY A 65 -9.56 2.04 7.07
N ARG A 66 -8.42 2.63 7.45
CA ARG A 66 -7.14 1.92 7.47
C ARG A 66 -7.07 1.00 8.70
N ALA A 67 -7.40 -0.28 8.53
CA ALA A 67 -7.48 -1.24 9.64
C ALA A 67 -6.18 -1.26 10.45
N VAL A 68 -5.03 -1.30 9.76
CA VAL A 68 -3.70 -1.30 10.41
C VAL A 68 -3.48 -0.08 11.32
N ILE A 69 -3.94 1.11 10.92
CA ILE A 69 -3.82 2.32 11.73
C ILE A 69 -4.84 2.32 12.88
N LYS A 70 -6.02 1.74 12.69
CA LYS A 70 -6.98 1.54 13.79
C LYS A 70 -6.40 0.61 14.86
N TYR A 71 -5.81 -0.51 14.46
CA TYR A 71 -5.14 -1.43 15.38
C TYR A 71 -3.95 -0.76 16.08
N LEU A 72 -3.10 -0.02 15.34
CA LEU A 72 -1.99 0.71 15.95
C LEU A 72 -2.47 1.69 17.03
N LYS A 73 -3.58 2.40 16.78
CA LYS A 73 -4.21 3.30 17.77
C LYS A 73 -4.77 2.55 18.98
N SER A 74 -5.35 1.36 18.80
CA SER A 74 -5.95 0.61 19.91
C SER A 74 -4.91 0.06 20.89
N LEU A 75 -3.64 0.00 20.50
CA LEU A 75 -2.53 -0.34 21.40
C LEU A 75 -2.18 0.79 22.40
N GLY A 76 -2.78 1.98 22.25
CA GLY A 76 -2.60 3.09 23.18
C GLY A 76 -1.26 3.80 23.02
N LYS A 77 -0.61 4.13 24.15
CA LYS A 77 0.70 4.80 24.14
C LYS A 77 1.79 3.80 23.75
N LEU A 78 2.49 4.11 22.67
CA LEU A 78 3.58 3.29 22.14
C LEU A 78 4.91 4.04 22.29
N PRO A 79 6.01 3.39 22.70
CA PRO A 79 7.34 3.98 22.79
C PRO A 79 8.05 4.04 21.43
N TYR A 80 7.30 4.07 20.32
CA TYR A 80 7.83 3.98 18.96
C TYR A 80 7.75 5.32 18.24
N ARG A 81 8.78 5.65 17.46
CA ARG A 81 8.77 6.79 16.54
C ARG A 81 7.93 6.44 15.32
N ILE A 82 6.67 6.87 15.31
CA ILE A 82 5.70 6.57 14.27
C ILE A 82 5.57 7.76 13.32
N GLY A 83 5.59 7.51 12.00
CA GLY A 83 5.37 8.53 10.98
C GLY A 83 4.25 8.15 10.00
N ILE A 84 3.21 8.97 9.90
CA ILE A 84 2.05 8.74 9.03
C ILE A 84 1.88 9.91 8.06
N TRP A 85 1.94 9.61 6.76
CA TRP A 85 1.72 10.58 5.68
C TRP A 85 0.46 10.28 4.88
N GLY A 86 -0.27 11.33 4.53
CA GLY A 86 -1.42 11.27 3.63
C GLY A 86 -2.49 12.32 3.95
N ALA A 87 -3.41 12.48 3.01
CA ALA A 87 -4.57 13.35 3.22
C ALA A 87 -5.45 12.83 4.37
N ASN A 88 -6.12 13.77 5.05
CA ASN A 88 -7.16 13.52 6.05
C ASN A 88 -6.69 12.81 7.33
N TRP A 89 -5.40 12.83 7.66
CA TRP A 89 -4.90 12.30 8.94
C TRP A 89 -4.91 13.32 10.09
N LYS A 90 -4.69 14.61 9.78
CA LYS A 90 -4.63 15.67 10.80
C LYS A 90 -5.91 15.66 11.65
N GLY A 91 -5.77 15.59 12.97
CA GLY A 91 -6.88 15.50 13.93
C GLY A 91 -7.48 14.09 14.12
N HIS A 92 -7.07 13.08 13.35
CA HIS A 92 -7.58 11.70 13.47
C HIS A 92 -6.56 10.71 14.08
N ILE A 93 -5.31 11.12 14.24
CA ILE A 93 -4.20 10.37 14.85
C ILE A 93 -3.49 11.26 15.88
N PRO A 94 -2.71 10.68 16.82
CA PRO A 94 -1.85 11.47 17.69
C PRO A 94 -0.98 12.45 16.89
N ALA A 95 -0.85 13.68 17.38
CA ALA A 95 -0.08 14.72 16.68
C ALA A 95 1.37 14.30 16.44
N SER A 96 1.96 13.54 17.38
CA SER A 96 3.31 12.98 17.26
C SER A 96 3.48 11.97 16.13
N TRP A 97 2.39 11.39 15.62
CA TRP A 97 2.43 10.45 14.50
C TRP A 97 2.28 11.14 13.14
N TYR A 98 1.86 12.40 13.11
CA TYR A 98 1.52 13.08 11.87
C TYR A 98 2.78 13.57 11.13
N GLY A 99 3.14 12.87 10.06
CA GLY A 99 4.28 13.23 9.20
C GLY A 99 3.96 14.29 8.14
N GLY A 100 2.67 14.50 7.84
CA GLY A 100 2.22 15.52 6.89
C GLY A 100 1.15 15.04 5.92
N ARG A 101 0.63 15.97 5.11
CA ARG A 101 -0.41 15.67 4.11
C ARG A 101 0.14 14.89 2.91
N TYR A 102 1.41 15.08 2.57
CA TYR A 102 2.06 14.51 1.40
C TYR A 102 3.55 14.30 1.68
N HIS A 103 4.13 13.23 1.14
CA HIS A 103 5.58 13.03 1.07
C HIS A 103 5.96 12.92 -0.41
N PRO A 104 7.00 13.64 -0.89
CA PRO A 104 7.41 13.59 -2.28
C PRO A 104 7.71 12.17 -2.76
N TYR A 105 7.03 11.74 -3.82
CA TYR A 105 7.21 10.39 -4.38
C TYR A 105 8.69 10.06 -4.69
N PRO A 106 9.49 10.96 -5.28
CA PRO A 106 10.92 10.70 -5.52
C PRO A 106 11.74 10.43 -4.25
N LYS A 107 11.29 10.91 -3.09
CA LYS A 107 11.97 10.77 -1.79
C LYS A 107 11.42 9.63 -0.92
N LEU A 108 10.53 8.79 -1.45
CA LEU A 108 9.96 7.67 -0.69
C LEU A 108 11.01 6.64 -0.28
N ASN A 109 12.04 6.42 -1.09
CA ASN A 109 13.09 5.48 -0.75
C ASN A 109 13.90 5.92 0.49
N GLN A 110 14.12 7.23 0.64
CA GLN A 110 14.74 7.77 1.85
C GLN A 110 13.82 7.62 3.06
N LEU A 111 12.51 7.81 2.89
CA LEU A 111 11.56 7.65 3.99
C LEU A 111 11.50 6.18 4.45
N TYR A 112 11.25 5.26 3.52
CA TYR A 112 11.16 3.83 3.81
C TYR A 112 12.50 3.30 4.34
N GLY A 113 13.62 3.63 3.70
CA GLY A 113 14.96 3.22 4.18
C GLY A 113 15.34 3.81 5.55
N SER A 114 14.69 4.90 5.97
CA SER A 114 14.86 5.48 7.31
C SER A 114 13.91 4.89 8.36
N SER A 115 13.20 3.80 8.02
CA SER A 115 12.25 3.14 8.91
C SER A 115 12.59 1.68 9.18
N LYS A 116 12.24 1.15 10.35
CA LYS A 116 12.37 -0.30 10.62
C LYS A 116 11.25 -1.09 9.95
N ILE A 117 10.02 -0.58 10.03
CA ILE A 117 8.81 -1.23 9.54
C ILE A 117 7.98 -0.24 8.74
N CYS A 118 7.59 -0.61 7.52
CA CYS A 118 6.60 0.10 6.73
C CYS A 118 5.28 -0.66 6.76
N LEU A 119 4.25 -0.05 7.33
CA LEU A 119 2.89 -0.57 7.32
C LEU A 119 2.25 -0.37 5.94
N GLN A 120 1.57 -1.40 5.46
CA GLN A 120 0.65 -1.37 4.33
C GLN A 120 -0.70 -1.98 4.73
N ASP A 121 -1.73 -1.66 3.97
CA ASP A 121 -3.03 -2.31 4.12
C ASP A 121 -3.66 -2.63 2.77
N HIS A 122 -4.43 -3.71 2.76
CA HIS A 122 -5.24 -4.13 1.63
C HIS A 122 -6.69 -3.74 1.87
N ARG A 123 -7.40 -3.42 0.77
CA ARG A 123 -8.86 -3.38 0.83
C ARG A 123 -9.38 -4.82 0.96
N PRO A 124 -10.52 -5.06 1.62
CA PRO A 124 -11.10 -6.41 1.70
C PRO A 124 -11.26 -7.09 0.34
N ALA A 125 -11.68 -6.36 -0.68
CA ALA A 125 -11.77 -6.89 -2.04
C ALA A 125 -10.41 -7.25 -2.66
N MET A 126 -9.36 -6.49 -2.35
CA MET A 126 -8.00 -6.82 -2.78
C MET A 126 -7.52 -8.11 -2.10
N ALA A 127 -7.67 -8.18 -0.77
CA ALA A 127 -7.31 -9.37 -0.01
C ALA A 127 -8.09 -10.62 -0.48
N LYS A 128 -9.40 -10.48 -0.70
CA LYS A 128 -10.27 -11.55 -1.19
C LYS A 128 -9.83 -12.08 -2.56
N GLU A 129 -9.45 -11.19 -3.46
CA GLU A 129 -9.13 -11.54 -4.85
C GLU A 129 -7.62 -11.71 -5.07
N GLY A 130 -6.79 -11.74 -4.02
CA GLY A 130 -5.34 -11.98 -4.10
C GLY A 130 -4.49 -10.81 -4.61
N PHE A 131 -5.02 -9.59 -4.61
CA PHE A 131 -4.26 -8.41 -5.02
C PHE A 131 -3.37 -7.87 -3.90
N VAL A 132 -2.10 -7.66 -4.24
CA VAL A 132 -1.13 -6.98 -3.38
C VAL A 132 -1.04 -5.48 -3.69
N SER A 133 -0.84 -4.67 -2.66
CA SER A 133 -0.56 -3.23 -2.82
C SER A 133 0.79 -3.03 -3.51
N VAL A 134 0.82 -2.38 -4.67
CA VAL A 134 2.06 -2.09 -5.42
C VAL A 134 3.12 -1.33 -4.61
N LYS A 135 2.72 -0.65 -3.53
CA LYS A 135 3.66 0.02 -2.62
C LYS A 135 4.61 -0.94 -1.92
N ILE A 136 4.28 -2.23 -1.83
CA ILE A 136 5.19 -3.22 -1.25
C ILE A 136 6.50 -3.30 -2.03
N PHE A 137 6.45 -3.17 -3.36
CA PHE A 137 7.64 -3.13 -4.20
C PHE A 137 8.51 -1.92 -3.86
N ASP A 138 7.92 -0.72 -3.75
CA ASP A 138 8.65 0.49 -3.37
C ASP A 138 9.33 0.34 -2.00
N ILE A 139 8.64 -0.24 -1.02
CA ILE A 139 9.17 -0.44 0.35
C ILE A 139 10.36 -1.40 0.33
N LEU A 140 10.18 -2.59 -0.26
CA LEU A 140 11.20 -3.63 -0.31
C LEU A 140 12.42 -3.17 -1.10
N ALA A 141 12.21 -2.54 -2.26
CA ALA A 141 13.30 -1.98 -3.07
C ALA A 141 14.02 -0.80 -2.42
N SER A 142 13.45 -0.20 -1.37
CA SER A 142 14.09 0.84 -0.56
C SER A 142 14.91 0.27 0.61
N GLY A 143 14.88 -1.05 0.82
CA GLY A 143 15.62 -1.73 1.89
C GLY A 143 14.89 -1.81 3.24
N SER A 144 13.56 -1.61 3.26
CA SER A 144 12.76 -1.67 4.48
C SER A 144 11.89 -2.93 4.52
N LEU A 145 11.53 -3.37 5.72
CA LEU A 145 10.52 -4.39 5.94
C LEU A 145 9.12 -3.83 5.61
N ALA A 146 8.28 -4.64 4.96
CA ALA A 146 6.87 -4.34 4.70
C ALA A 146 5.97 -5.30 5.49
N THR A 147 4.92 -4.80 6.12
CA THR A 147 3.90 -5.62 6.80
C THR A 147 2.51 -5.03 6.73
#